data_AF-A0A1G0JIX4-F1
#
_entry.id   AF-A0A1G0JIX4-F1
#
_cell.length_a   1.000
_cell.length_b   1.000
_cell.length_c   1.000
_cell.angle_alpha   90.00
_cell.angle_beta   90.00
_cell.angle_gamma   90.00
#
_symmetry.space_group_name_H-M   'P 1'
#
loop_
_entity.id
_entity.type
_entity.pdbx_description
1 polymer ?
#
loop_
_entity_poly.entity_id
_entity_poly.type
_entity_poly.pdbx_seq_one_letter_code
_entity_poly.pdbx_strand_id
1 'polypeptide(L)'
;MKIQKLIGFFLLLLLPLVNLPVLAAEEELPHPEVLRITPQELKGLIDSGTPPVIVDTRDGLSYSVGHVPGAINIYYDPAGDPMNREMMLVALPMDKLVVLYCP
;
A
#
# COMPACT_ATOMS: atom_id res chain seq x y z
N MET A 1 -18.70 52.86 15.20
CA MET A 1 -18.38 51.62 14.47
C MET A 1 -16.87 51.43 14.39
N LYS A 2 -16.28 51.13 15.55
CA LYS A 2 -14.95 50.54 15.73
C LYS A 2 -15.22 49.04 15.91
N ILE A 3 -14.52 48.14 15.20
CA ILE A 3 -14.27 46.69 15.52
C ILE A 3 -13.96 45.84 14.28
N GLN A 4 -14.29 46.25 13.04
CA GLN A 4 -14.14 45.35 11.88
C GLN A 4 -12.74 45.18 11.28
N LYS A 5 -11.69 45.88 11.76
CA LYS A 5 -10.34 45.80 11.17
C LYS A 5 -9.28 45.10 12.04
N LEU A 6 -9.66 44.58 13.22
CA LEU A 6 -8.70 43.98 14.15
C LEU A 6 -8.71 42.44 14.14
N ILE A 7 -9.66 41.82 13.44
CA ILE A 7 -9.81 40.36 13.38
C ILE A 7 -8.96 39.76 12.23
N GLY A 8 -8.68 40.54 11.19
CA GLY A 8 -7.96 40.08 9.99
C GLY A 8 -6.44 40.00 10.09
N PHE A 9 -5.83 40.50 11.18
CA PHE A 9 -4.37 40.52 11.34
C PHE A 9 -3.86 39.57 12.44
N PHE A 10 -4.77 39.06 13.28
CA PHE A 10 -4.44 38.15 14.38
C PHE A 10 -4.54 36.67 13.98
N LEU A 11 -5.17 36.35 12.84
CA LEU A 11 -5.30 34.98 12.33
C LEU A 11 -4.16 34.55 11.39
N LEU A 12 -3.18 35.43 11.14
CA LEU A 12 -2.03 35.15 10.25
C LEU A 12 -0.69 35.00 11.00
N LEU A 13 -0.70 35.06 12.33
CA LEU A 13 0.50 35.05 13.18
C LEU A 13 0.54 33.89 14.20
N LEU A 14 -0.30 32.87 14.00
CA LEU A 14 -0.33 31.61 14.77
C LEU A 14 -0.07 30.38 13.88
N LEU A 15 0.79 30.53 12.87
CA LEU A 15 1.48 29.40 12.24
C LEU A 15 2.93 29.34 12.76
N PRO A 16 3.18 28.94 14.04
CA PRO A 16 4.50 28.42 14.36
C PRO A 16 4.64 27.06 13.68
N LEU A 17 5.53 27.03 12.68
CA LEU A 17 6.42 25.93 12.36
C LEU A 17 6.02 24.56 12.93
N VAL A 18 5.17 23.83 12.21
CA VAL A 18 5.16 22.36 12.26
C VAL A 18 6.32 21.84 11.41
N ASN A 19 7.56 22.20 11.78
CA ASN A 19 8.74 21.40 11.47
C ASN A 19 8.97 20.48 12.66
N LEU A 20 8.00 19.59 12.90
CA LEU A 20 8.32 18.37 13.61
C LEU A 20 9.17 17.57 12.61
N PRO A 21 10.43 17.21 12.91
CA PRO A 21 11.00 16.09 12.20
C PRO A 21 10.02 14.96 12.44
N VAL A 22 9.33 14.54 11.38
CA VAL A 22 8.67 13.24 11.35
C VAL A 22 9.80 12.29 11.67
N LEU A 23 9.91 11.94 12.94
CA LEU A 23 10.68 10.81 13.38
C LEU A 23 9.95 9.68 12.67
N ALA A 24 10.43 9.34 11.47
CA ALA A 24 10.14 8.06 10.86
C ALA A 24 10.64 7.09 11.91
N ALA A 25 9.71 6.66 12.78
CA ALA A 25 9.93 5.49 13.58
C ALA A 25 10.32 4.43 12.54
N GLU A 26 11.53 3.90 12.67
CA GLU A 26 11.86 2.65 12.00
C GLU A 26 10.87 1.64 12.57
N GLU A 27 9.71 1.49 11.92
CA GLU A 27 8.80 0.41 12.24
C GLU A 27 9.57 -0.88 11.98
N GLU A 28 9.86 -1.61 13.04
CA GLU A 28 10.41 -2.95 12.94
C GLU A 28 9.36 -3.80 12.22
N LEU A 29 9.60 -4.02 10.92
CA LEU A 29 8.64 -4.70 10.08
C LEU A 29 8.52 -6.17 10.51
N PRO A 30 7.29 -6.71 10.61
CA PRO A 30 7.13 -8.14 10.88
C PRO A 30 7.78 -8.92 9.74
N HIS A 31 8.57 -9.95 10.05
CA HIS A 31 9.21 -10.81 9.03
C HIS A 31 10.22 -10.02 8.16
N PRO A 32 11.35 -9.58 8.73
CA PRO A 32 12.39 -8.83 8.01
C PRO A 32 13.08 -9.65 6.90
N GLU A 33 12.99 -10.98 6.95
CA GLU A 33 13.50 -11.90 5.93
C GLU A 33 12.70 -11.84 4.61
N VAL A 34 11.47 -11.32 4.66
CA VAL A 34 10.64 -11.13 3.45
C VAL A 34 11.09 -9.86 2.75
N LEU A 35 11.59 -10.04 1.53
CA LEU A 35 11.97 -8.94 0.65
C LEU A 35 10.75 -8.07 0.34
N ARG A 36 10.94 -6.75 0.42
CA ARG A 36 9.91 -5.74 0.16
C ARG A 36 10.38 -4.79 -0.92
N ILE A 37 9.44 -4.35 -1.73
CA ILE A 37 9.63 -3.27 -2.70
C ILE A 37 8.59 -2.18 -2.44
N THR A 38 8.94 -0.95 -2.80
CA THR A 38 8.06 0.20 -2.75
C THR A 38 7.02 0.17 -3.89
N PRO A 39 5.91 0.91 -3.75
CA PRO A 39 4.97 1.10 -4.86
C PRO A 39 5.64 1.69 -6.12
N GLN A 40 6.63 2.56 -5.96
CA GLN A 40 7.37 3.17 -7.07
C GLN A 40 8.23 2.14 -7.81
N GLU A 41 8.90 1.24 -7.10
CA GLU A 41 9.66 0.14 -7.70
C GLU A 41 8.74 -0.83 -8.44
N LEU A 42 7.61 -1.23 -7.84
CA LEU A 42 6.63 -2.06 -8.51
C LEU A 42 6.12 -1.41 -9.81
N LYS A 43 5.80 -0.11 -9.76
CA LYS A 43 5.41 0.64 -10.95
C LYS A 43 6.51 0.64 -12.02
N GLY A 44 7.77 0.83 -11.62
CA GLY A 44 8.92 0.76 -12.54
C GLY A 44 9.04 -0.61 -13.22
N LEU A 45 8.82 -1.70 -12.49
CA LEU A 45 8.82 -3.06 -13.06
C LEU A 45 7.68 -3.23 -14.07
N ILE A 46 6.48 -2.74 -13.77
CA ILE A 46 5.33 -2.80 -14.69
C ILE A 46 5.63 -2.01 -15.98
N ASP A 47 6.13 -0.78 -15.83
CA ASP A 47 6.41 0.12 -16.95
C ASP A 47 7.58 -0.39 -17.84
N SER A 48 8.45 -1.25 -17.32
CA SER A 48 9.59 -1.84 -18.05
C SER A 48 9.19 -2.85 -19.14
N GLY A 49 7.92 -3.29 -19.17
CA GLY A 49 7.41 -4.25 -20.14
C GLY A 49 7.60 -5.73 -19.76
N THR A 50 8.24 -6.02 -18.62
CA THR A 50 8.29 -7.37 -18.03
C THR A 50 7.69 -7.35 -16.62
N PRO A 51 6.35 -7.24 -16.50
CA PRO A 51 5.71 -7.11 -15.21
C PRO A 51 5.87 -8.40 -14.37
N PRO A 52 6.06 -8.28 -13.04
CA PRO A 52 5.97 -9.43 -12.15
C PRO A 52 4.54 -9.98 -12.12
N VAL A 53 4.37 -11.15 -11.53
CA VAL A 53 3.03 -11.61 -11.14
C VAL A 53 2.62 -10.85 -9.88
N ILE A 54 1.52 -10.11 -9.96
CA ILE A 54 1.02 -9.30 -8.85
C ILE A 54 -0.15 -10.03 -8.21
N VAL A 55 -0.10 -10.23 -6.90
CA VAL A 55 -1.12 -10.94 -6.13
C VAL A 55 -1.71 -10.00 -5.09
N ASP A 56 -3.01 -9.71 -5.22
CA ASP A 56 -3.78 -8.99 -4.21
C ASP A 56 -4.36 -10.00 -3.23
N THR A 57 -3.98 -9.93 -1.96
CA THR A 57 -4.45 -10.88 -0.93
C THR A 57 -5.65 -10.38 -0.15
N ARG A 58 -6.26 -9.26 -0.55
CA ARG A 58 -7.49 -8.72 0.06
C ARG A 58 -8.71 -9.56 -0.35
N ASP A 59 -9.83 -9.31 0.33
CA ASP A 59 -11.11 -9.91 -0.04
C ASP A 59 -11.57 -9.46 -1.43
N GLY A 60 -12.47 -10.25 -2.03
CA GLY A 60 -12.96 -10.02 -3.39
C GLY A 60 -13.70 -8.70 -3.57
N LEU A 61 -14.38 -8.17 -2.53
CA LEU A 61 -15.05 -6.87 -2.63
C LEU A 61 -14.02 -5.74 -2.71
N SER A 62 -13.03 -5.74 -1.82
CA SER A 62 -11.92 -4.77 -1.84
C SER A 62 -11.19 -4.78 -3.18
N TYR A 63 -10.92 -5.97 -3.72
CA TYR A 63 -10.34 -6.14 -5.06
C TYR A 63 -11.24 -5.54 -6.15
N SER A 64 -12.54 -5.84 -6.12
CA SER A 64 -13.50 -5.39 -7.16
C SER A 64 -13.70 -3.87 -7.19
N VAL A 65 -13.58 -3.18 -6.05
CA VAL A 65 -13.69 -1.71 -5.96
C VAL A 65 -12.50 -1.03 -6.63
N GLY A 66 -11.32 -1.64 -6.54
CA GLY A 66 -10.11 -1.15 -7.19
C GLY A 66 -8.88 -1.94 -6.77
N HIS A 67 -8.04 -2.30 -7.74
CA HIS A 67 -6.81 -3.07 -7.55
C HIS A 67 -5.75 -2.61 -8.56
N VAL A 68 -4.51 -3.06 -8.35
CA VAL A 68 -3.41 -2.81 -9.30
C VAL A 68 -3.74 -3.51 -10.63
N PRO A 69 -3.72 -2.81 -11.79
CA PRO A 69 -4.03 -3.43 -13.07
C PRO A 69 -3.18 -4.67 -13.35
N GLY A 70 -3.83 -5.77 -13.73
CA GLY A 70 -3.17 -7.05 -14.00
C GLY A 70 -2.88 -7.91 -12.76
N ALA A 71 -3.23 -7.45 -11.56
CA ALA A 71 -3.16 -8.29 -10.36
C ALA A 71 -4.15 -9.46 -10.44
N ILE A 72 -3.83 -10.54 -9.75
CA ILE A 72 -4.73 -11.68 -9.51
C ILE A 72 -5.14 -11.64 -8.04
N ASN A 73 -6.42 -11.84 -7.76
CA ASN A 73 -6.89 -11.90 -6.37
C ASN A 73 -6.72 -13.33 -5.82
N ILE A 74 -5.88 -13.48 -4.80
CA ILE A 74 -5.75 -14.72 -4.01
C ILE A 74 -6.00 -14.35 -2.56
N TYR A 75 -7.26 -14.37 -2.15
CA TYR A 75 -7.68 -13.91 -0.83
C TYR A 75 -7.00 -14.69 0.31
N TYR A 76 -6.40 -13.97 1.25
CA TYR A 76 -5.87 -14.53 2.49
C TYR A 76 -6.90 -14.40 3.62
N ASP A 77 -7.62 -15.48 3.88
CA ASP A 77 -8.42 -15.67 5.09
C ASP A 77 -7.72 -16.65 6.03
N PRO A 78 -7.24 -16.23 7.21
CA PRO A 78 -6.64 -17.13 8.20
C PRO A 78 -7.66 -18.00 8.93
N ALA A 79 -8.95 -17.66 8.88
CA ALA A 79 -10.03 -18.41 9.54
C ALA A 79 -10.82 -19.31 8.58
N GLY A 80 -10.67 -19.11 7.27
CA GLY A 80 -11.35 -19.86 6.22
C GLY A 80 -10.66 -21.15 5.79
N ASP A 81 -11.34 -21.92 4.94
CA ASP A 81 -10.77 -23.12 4.30
C ASP A 81 -9.63 -22.71 3.33
N PRO A 82 -8.39 -23.19 3.56
CA PRO A 82 -7.25 -22.80 2.74
C PRO A 82 -7.23 -23.45 1.35
N MET A 83 -8.05 -24.48 1.09
CA MET A 83 -7.96 -25.34 -0.10
C MET A 83 -7.91 -24.53 -1.40
N ASN A 84 -8.83 -23.58 -1.57
CA ASN A 84 -8.89 -22.76 -2.78
C ASN A 84 -7.64 -21.88 -2.93
N ARG A 85 -7.17 -21.27 -1.83
CA ARG A 85 -5.95 -20.45 -1.82
C ARG A 85 -4.73 -21.29 -2.19
N GLU A 86 -4.57 -22.46 -1.58
CA GLU A 86 -3.43 -23.34 -1.81
C GLU A 86 -3.38 -23.83 -3.26
N MET A 87 -4.52 -24.22 -3.84
CA MET A 87 -4.60 -24.60 -5.25
C MET A 87 -4.17 -23.46 -6.18
N MET A 88 -4.57 -22.22 -5.87
CA MET A 88 -4.16 -21.04 -6.65
C MET A 88 -2.67 -20.73 -6.50
N LEU A 89 -2.12 -20.84 -5.29
CA LEU A 89 -0.69 -20.60 -5.04
C LEU A 89 0.20 -21.61 -5.77
N VAL A 90 -0.19 -22.88 -5.83
CA VAL A 90 0.54 -23.92 -6.57
C VAL A 90 0.54 -23.67 -8.09
N ALA A 91 -0.46 -22.95 -8.61
CA ALA A 91 -0.55 -22.60 -10.01
C ALA A 91 0.30 -21.37 -10.40
N LEU A 92 0.89 -20.67 -9.42
CA LEU A 92 1.75 -19.51 -9.71
C LEU A 92 3.04 -19.95 -10.42
N PRO A 93 3.54 -19.15 -11.37
CA PRO A 93 4.79 -19.45 -12.06
C PRO A 93 5.99 -19.32 -11.11
N MET A 94 6.79 -20.38 -11.01
CA MET A 94 7.98 -20.44 -10.15
C MET A 94 9.22 -19.76 -10.77
N ASP A 95 9.16 -19.41 -12.05
CA ASP A 95 10.23 -18.78 -12.83
C ASP A 95 10.09 -17.25 -12.95
N LYS A 96 9.07 -16.67 -12.29
CA LYS A 96 8.80 -15.23 -12.31
C LYS A 96 8.82 -14.64 -10.91
N LEU A 97 9.16 -13.36 -10.82
CA LEU A 97 8.98 -12.59 -9.60
C LEU A 97 7.48 -12.51 -9.28
N VAL A 98 7.11 -12.92 -8.06
CA VAL A 98 5.77 -12.77 -7.50
C VAL A 98 5.81 -11.66 -6.45
N VAL A 99 4.94 -10.67 -6.60
CA VAL A 99 4.79 -9.56 -5.65
C VAL A 99 3.41 -9.67 -5.02
N LEU A 100 3.36 -9.89 -3.70
CA LEU A 100 2.13 -9.92 -2.93
C LEU A 100 1.89 -8.56 -2.29
N TYR A 101 0.63 -8.13 -2.21
CA TYR A 101 0.25 -6.96 -1.43
C TYR A 101 -1.06 -7.16 -0.66
N CYS A 102 -1.11 -6.52 0.52
CA CYS A 102 -2.24 -6.39 1.41
C CYS A 102 -2.21 -4.97 2.04
N PRO A 103 -3.29 -4.50 2.68
CA PRO A 103 -3.24 -3.28 3.48
C PRO A 103 -2.35 -3.44 4.71
#